data_AF-A0A7V6NJQ1-F1
#
_entry.id   AF-A0A7V6NJQ1-F1
#
_cell.length_a   1.000
_cell.length_b   1.000
_cell.length_c   1.000
_cell.angle_alpha   90.00
_cell.angle_beta   90.00
_cell.angle_gamma   90.00
#
_symmetry.space_group_name_H-M   'P 1'
#
loop_
_entity.id
_entity.type
_entity.pdbx_description
1 polymer ?
#
loop_
_entity_poly.entity_id
_entity_poly.type
_entity_poly.pdbx_seq_one_letter_code
_entity_poly.pdbx_strand_id
1 'polypeptide(L)'
;MLREKDELDDGRVIVDMDVEGMPWTRPSIFQSAAGRFAREDIRELRKKRLDREASGLASPAQEMSKEDIKQFTRNSLVAALLIGAVYMAGLILFILFCIYVWFR
;
A
#
# COMPACT_ATOMS: atom_id res chain seq x y z
N MET A 1 -11.31 22.52 15.51
CA MET A 1 -10.21 22.31 14.53
C MET A 1 -10.50 21.00 13.83
N LEU A 2 -10.92 21.05 12.57
CA LEU A 2 -11.14 19.84 11.77
C LEU A 2 -9.76 19.32 11.34
N ARG A 3 -9.39 18.13 11.81
CA ARG A 3 -8.15 17.47 11.42
C ARG A 3 -8.34 16.97 9.98
N GLU A 4 -7.59 17.52 9.05
CA GLU A 4 -7.52 17.03 7.67
C GLU A 4 -7.18 15.54 7.73
N LYS A 5 -7.94 14.72 7.00
CA LYS A 5 -7.66 13.28 6.97
C LYS A 5 -6.42 13.09 6.12
N ASP A 6 -5.41 12.43 6.69
CA ASP A 6 -4.18 12.11 5.99
C ASP A 6 -4.53 11.24 4.76
N GLU A 7 -4.33 11.75 3.54
CA GLU A 7 -4.67 11.05 2.28
C GLU A 7 -3.90 9.73 2.09
N LEU A 8 -2.86 9.53 2.90
CA LEU A 8 -2.03 8.32 2.92
C LEU A 8 -2.60 7.21 3.81
N ASP A 9 -3.55 7.53 4.70
CA ASP A 9 -4.20 6.54 5.56
C ASP A 9 -5.51 6.10 4.91
N ASP A 10 -5.44 4.98 4.18
CA ASP A 10 -6.59 4.35 3.52
C ASP A 10 -7.63 3.81 4.52
N GLY A 11 -7.42 3.98 5.83
CA GLY A 11 -8.31 3.48 6.88
C GLY A 11 -8.38 1.95 6.92
N ARG A 12 -7.42 1.28 6.28
CA ARG A 12 -7.29 -0.17 6.21
C ARG A 12 -6.54 -0.68 7.43
N VAL A 13 -7.16 -1.57 8.18
CA VAL A 13 -6.54 -2.26 9.31
C VAL A 13 -5.92 -3.55 8.78
N ILE A 14 -4.59 -3.60 8.70
CA ILE A 14 -3.86 -4.77 8.19
C ILE A 14 -3.97 -5.94 9.17
N VAL A 15 -3.96 -5.64 10.48
CA VAL A 15 -4.11 -6.59 11.58
C VAL A 15 -4.79 -5.89 12.75
N ASP A 16 -5.73 -6.59 13.40
CA ASP A 16 -6.34 -6.09 14.64
C ASP A 16 -5.29 -6.03 15.76
N MET A 17 -5.01 -4.81 16.22
CA MET A 17 -4.05 -4.53 17.29
C MET A 17 -4.75 -4.28 18.63
N ASP A 18 -6.08 -4.47 18.71
CA ASP A 18 -6.83 -4.40 19.95
C ASP A 18 -6.60 -5.68 20.77
N VAL A 19 -5.42 -5.80 21.38
CA VAL A 19 -5.07 -6.93 22.25
C VAL A 19 -5.62 -6.68 23.66
N GLU A 20 -6.13 -7.74 24.28
CA GLU A 20 -6.65 -7.71 25.64
C GLU A 20 -5.55 -7.26 26.64
N GLY A 21 -5.90 -6.34 27.54
CA GLY A 21 -4.99 -5.83 28.57
C GLY A 21 -4.12 -4.63 28.18
N MET A 22 -4.08 -4.23 26.90
CA MET A 22 -3.34 -3.04 26.44
C MET A 22 -3.92 -1.72 26.99
N PRO A 23 -3.11 -0.66 27.15
CA PRO A 23 -3.54 0.61 27.79
C PRO A 23 -4.77 1.26 27.16
N TRP A 24 -4.96 1.12 25.83
CA TRP A 24 -6.08 1.67 25.08
C TRP A 24 -7.36 0.85 25.18
N THR A 25 -7.26 -0.42 25.59
CA THR A 25 -8.40 -1.33 25.81
C THR A 25 -9.03 -1.13 27.20
N ARG A 26 -8.34 -0.42 28.11
CA ARG A 26 -8.79 -0.23 29.51
C ARG A 26 -9.73 0.98 29.65
N PRO A 27 -10.98 0.79 30.12
CA PRO A 27 -11.96 1.88 30.22
C PRO A 27 -11.74 2.87 31.39
N SER A 28 -10.65 2.75 32.15
CA SER A 28 -10.50 3.42 33.46
C SER A 28 -9.61 4.66 33.50
N ILE A 29 -8.82 4.98 32.45
CA ILE A 29 -7.87 6.10 32.52
C ILE A 29 -8.52 7.46 32.19
N PHE A 30 -9.69 7.47 31.53
CA PHE A 30 -10.35 8.69 31.02
C PHE A 30 -11.69 9.03 31.73
N GLN A 31 -11.96 8.50 32.92
CA GLN A 31 -13.26 8.67 33.62
C GLN A 31 -13.54 10.08 34.22
N SER A 32 -12.66 11.06 34.00
CA SER A 32 -12.92 12.47 34.31
C SER A 32 -14.05 13.03 33.43
N ALA A 33 -14.78 14.07 33.88
CA ALA A 33 -15.93 14.63 33.15
C ALA A 33 -15.64 15.04 31.69
N ALA A 34 -14.39 15.31 31.33
CA ALA A 34 -13.92 15.52 29.96
C ALA A 34 -14.02 14.27 29.05
N GLY A 35 -13.99 13.06 29.62
CA GLY A 35 -14.10 11.79 28.90
C GLY A 35 -15.53 11.37 28.54
N ARG A 36 -16.56 12.09 29.02
CA ARG A 36 -17.96 11.84 28.59
C ARG A 36 -18.19 12.28 27.15
N PHE A 37 -17.55 13.36 26.70
CA PHE A 37 -17.57 13.78 25.30
C PHE A 37 -16.75 12.84 24.41
N ALA A 38 -15.58 12.38 24.90
CA ALA A 38 -14.78 11.37 24.20
C ALA A 38 -15.51 10.02 24.02
N ARG A 39 -16.49 9.70 24.88
CA ARG A 39 -17.28 8.46 24.78
C ARG A 39 -18.18 8.40 23.56
N GLU A 40 -18.75 9.53 23.12
CA GLU A 40 -19.63 9.55 21.94
C GLU A 40 -18.80 9.29 20.69
N ASP A 41 -17.68 10.01 20.53
CA ASP A 41 -16.74 9.82 19.42
C ASP A 41 -16.17 8.39 19.38
N ILE A 42 -15.73 7.85 20.52
CA ILE A 42 -15.18 6.48 20.59
C ILE A 42 -16.26 5.45 20.25
N ARG A 43 -17.50 5.64 20.69
CA ARG A 43 -18.61 4.73 20.39
C ARG A 43 -19.01 4.79 18.92
N GLU A 44 -19.00 5.97 18.30
CA GLU A 44 -19.22 6.12 16.86
C GLU A 44 -18.09 5.53 16.03
N LEU A 45 -16.83 5.76 16.42
CA LEU A 45 -15.67 5.14 15.77
C LEU A 45 -15.71 3.62 15.89
N ARG A 46 -16.16 3.10 17.03
CA ARG A 46 -16.34 1.65 17.24
C ARG A 46 -17.48 1.09 16.40
N LYS A 47 -18.61 1.81 16.29
CA LYS A 47 -19.71 1.42 15.37
C LYS A 47 -19.24 1.46 13.91
N LYS A 48 -18.60 2.54 13.46
CA LYS A 48 -18.00 2.65 12.12
C LYS A 48 -16.93 1.59 11.85
N ARG A 49 -16.28 1.05 12.88
CA ARG A 49 -15.36 -0.09 12.77
C ARG A 49 -16.13 -1.40 12.62
N LEU A 50 -17.10 -1.66 13.48
CA LEU A 50 -17.96 -2.85 13.42
C LEU A 50 -18.77 -2.91 12.12
N ASP A 51 -19.27 -1.78 11.62
CA ASP A 51 -19.98 -1.70 10.34
C ASP A 51 -19.02 -1.94 9.16
N ARG A 52 -17.77 -1.46 9.25
CA ARG A 52 -16.72 -1.74 8.26
C ARG A 52 -16.31 -3.22 8.27
N GLU A 53 -16.21 -3.82 9.45
CA GLU A 53 -15.92 -5.23 9.66
C GLU A 53 -17.07 -6.12 9.14
N ALA A 54 -18.33 -5.78 9.45
CA ALA A 54 -19.52 -6.45 8.94
C ALA A 54 -19.71 -6.28 7.43
N SER A 55 -19.26 -5.17 6.85
CA SER A 55 -19.26 -4.94 5.40
C SER A 55 -18.17 -5.69 4.64
N GLY A 56 -17.32 -6.47 5.33
CA GLY A 56 -16.29 -7.31 4.69
C GLY A 56 -15.12 -6.54 4.09
N LEU A 57 -14.99 -5.24 4.36
CA LEU A 57 -13.84 -4.42 3.94
C LEU A 57 -12.55 -4.74 4.71
N ALA A 58 -12.61 -5.63 5.70
CA ALA A 58 -11.47 -6.13 6.47
C ALA A 58 -10.79 -7.35 5.83
N SER A 59 -10.83 -7.47 4.49
CA SER A 59 -10.01 -8.46 3.79
C SER A 59 -8.65 -7.84 3.42
N PRO A 60 -7.52 -8.31 3.99
CA PRO A 60 -6.18 -7.78 3.72
C PRO A 60 -5.66 -8.11 2.31
N ALA A 61 -6.42 -8.88 1.54
CA ALA A 61 -6.33 -8.87 0.11
C ALA A 61 -7.34 -7.87 -0.42
N GLN A 62 -6.98 -6.58 -0.42
CA GLN A 62 -7.33 -5.85 -1.63
C GLN A 62 -6.57 -6.60 -2.72
N GLU A 63 -7.26 -7.58 -3.31
CA GLU A 63 -6.92 -8.17 -4.59
C GLU A 63 -6.57 -6.98 -5.44
N MET A 64 -5.28 -6.76 -5.68
CA MET A 64 -4.81 -5.74 -6.61
C MET A 64 -5.68 -5.93 -7.83
N SER A 65 -6.53 -4.93 -8.11
CA SER A 65 -7.58 -5.09 -9.10
C SER A 65 -6.92 -5.68 -10.33
N LYS A 66 -7.53 -6.69 -10.96
CA LYS A 66 -6.93 -7.36 -12.13
C LYS A 66 -6.55 -6.35 -13.23
N GLU A 67 -7.14 -5.16 -13.14
CA GLU A 67 -6.92 -3.98 -13.96
C GLU A 67 -5.61 -3.24 -13.59
N ASP A 68 -5.25 -3.15 -12.31
CA ASP A 68 -4.02 -2.52 -11.81
C ASP A 68 -2.78 -3.37 -12.10
N ILE A 69 -2.91 -4.71 -12.00
CA ILE A 69 -1.81 -5.65 -12.28
C ILE A 69 -1.35 -5.54 -13.75
N LYS A 70 -2.28 -5.37 -14.69
CA LYS A 70 -1.98 -5.28 -16.12
C LYS A 70 -1.18 -4.03 -16.48
N GLN A 71 -1.41 -2.92 -15.79
CA GLN A 71 -0.66 -1.69 -16.04
C GLN A 71 0.76 -1.78 -15.49
N PHE A 72 0.91 -2.34 -14.29
CA PHE A 72 2.21 -2.52 -13.65
C PHE A 72 3.13 -3.47 -14.46
N THR A 73 2.57 -4.58 -14.96
CA THR A 73 3.30 -5.56 -15.76
C THR A 73 3.77 -5.00 -17.11
N ARG A 74 2.95 -4.19 -17.78
CA ARG A 74 3.31 -3.57 -19.07
C ARG A 74 4.54 -2.66 -18.96
N ASN A 75 4.60 -1.80 -17.95
CA ASN A 75 5.74 -0.89 -17.79
C ASN A 75 7.04 -1.66 -17.48
N SER A 76 6.95 -2.70 -16.65
CA SER A 76 8.10 -3.54 -16.29
C SER A 76 8.65 -4.30 -17.51
N LEU A 77 7.77 -4.84 -18.36
CA LEU A 77 8.13 -5.51 -19.61
C LEU A 77 8.87 -4.58 -20.58
N VAL A 78 8.37 -3.36 -20.76
CA VAL A 78 9.00 -2.37 -21.64
C VAL A 78 10.39 -1.98 -21.12
N ALA A 79 10.53 -1.79 -19.82
CA ALA A 79 11.83 -1.47 -19.21
C ALA A 79 12.86 -2.60 -19.44
N ALA A 80 12.48 -3.86 -19.19
CA ALA A 80 13.36 -5.01 -19.43
C ALA A 80 13.76 -5.13 -20.90
N LEU A 81 12.81 -4.91 -21.83
CA LEU A 81 13.08 -4.96 -23.27
C LEU A 81 14.03 -3.83 -23.70
N LEU A 82 13.89 -2.63 -23.13
CA LEU A 82 14.77 -1.50 -23.41
C LEU A 82 16.23 -1.79 -23.01
N ILE A 83 16.44 -2.34 -21.81
CA ILE A 83 17.77 -2.70 -21.33
C ILE A 83 18.39 -3.76 -22.25
N GLY A 84 17.64 -4.80 -22.60
CA GLY A 84 18.09 -5.84 -23.53
C GLY A 84 18.45 -5.28 -24.92
N ALA A 85 17.66 -4.34 -25.44
CA ALA A 85 17.90 -3.71 -26.72
C ALA A 85 19.21 -2.88 -26.73
N VAL A 86 19.49 -2.15 -25.65
CA VAL A 86 20.76 -1.40 -25.49
C VAL A 86 21.95 -2.34 -25.51
N TYR A 87 21.89 -3.46 -24.78
CA TYR A 87 22.97 -4.45 -24.78
C TYR A 87 23.16 -5.11 -26.15
N MET A 88 22.07 -5.51 -26.81
CA MET A 88 22.13 -6.07 -28.17
C MET A 88 22.75 -5.09 -29.16
N ALA A 89 22.38 -3.82 -29.12
CA ALA A 89 23.00 -2.79 -29.96
C ALA A 89 24.50 -2.66 -29.68
N GLY A 90 24.91 -2.65 -28.41
CA GLY A 90 26.32 -2.62 -28.03
C GLY A 90 27.10 -3.84 -28.54
N LEU A 91 26.55 -5.05 -28.40
CA LEU A 91 27.17 -6.28 -28.90
C LEU A 91 27.27 -6.29 -30.43
N ILE A 92 26.23 -5.85 -31.14
CA ILE A 92 26.24 -5.76 -32.61
C ILE A 92 27.33 -4.77 -33.07
N LEU A 93 27.39 -3.58 -32.45
CA LEU A 93 28.42 -2.60 -32.74
C LEU A 93 29.83 -3.15 -32.45
N PHE A 94 30.00 -3.88 -31.35
CA PHE A 94 31.26 -4.53 -31.02
C PHE A 94 31.65 -5.60 -32.05
N ILE A 95 30.72 -6.46 -32.48
CA ILE A 95 30.96 -7.47 -33.51
C ILE A 95 31.31 -6.81 -34.86
N LEU A 96 30.56 -5.78 -35.26
CA LEU A 96 30.86 -5.00 -36.46
C LEU A 96 32.25 -4.38 -36.39
N PHE A 97 32.62 -3.80 -35.25
CA PHE A 97 33.96 -3.28 -35.02
C PHE A 97 35.04 -4.37 -35.18
N CYS A 98 34.83 -5.53 -34.55
CA CYS A 98 35.75 -6.66 -34.68
C CYS A 98 35.92 -7.09 -36.14
N ILE A 99 34.84 -7.19 -36.92
CA ILE A 99 34.92 -7.64 -38.33
C ILE A 99 35.58 -6.58 -39.22
N TYR A 100 35.14 -5.32 -39.14
CA TYR A 100 35.51 -4.30 -40.13
C TYR A 100 36.79 -3.53 -39.79
N VAL A 101 37.15 -3.44 -38.51
CA VAL A 101 38.30 -2.64 -38.06
C VAL A 101 39.44 -3.54 -37.55
N TRP A 102 39.13 -4.57 -36.76
CA TRP A 102 40.17 -5.39 -36.14
C TRP A 102 40.61 -6.55 -37.04
N PHE A 103 39.68 -7.34 -37.57
CA PHE A 103 39.98 -8.53 -38.39
C PHE A 103 40.20 -8.24 -39.87
N ARG A 104 40.18 -6.97 -40.26
CA ARG A 104 40.57 -6.50 -41.59
C ARG A 104 42.04 -6.09 -41.58
#